data_AF-A0A842M0D0-F1
#
_entry.id   AF-A0A842M0D0-F1
#
_cell.length_a   1.000
_cell.length_b   1.000
_cell.length_c   1.000
_cell.angle_alpha   90.00
_cell.angle_beta   90.00
_cell.angle_gamma   90.00
#
_symmetry.space_group_name_H-M   'P 1'
#
loop_
_entity.id
_entity.type
_entity.pdbx_description
1 polymer ?
#
loop_
_entity_poly.entity_id
_entity_poly.type
_entity_poly.pdbx_seq_one_letter_code
_entity_poly.pdbx_strand_id
1 'polypeptide(L)'
;MKLRKRKAVIDEELCDGCGLCIPSCHEGAIEIRDGKARIIEELCDGIGDCLKECPKGAIKIIEEEEEVDFQWPVKLRLIRADSPLLRTSKITFMADCSPVANPELVRASFEEGAVLLLCPKFDDMEEHERKIREIVERNQYEEIRAVRMVVPCCRGISLILEKVTADKASGSLKELIVFPDGRIQESR
;
A
#
# COMPACT_ATOMS: atom_id res chain seq x y z
N MET A 1 -7.26 -11.99 -4.08
CA MET A 1 -7.28 -10.80 -4.97
C MET A 1 -6.14 -10.93 -5.98
N LYS A 2 -6.32 -10.44 -7.21
CA LYS A 2 -5.25 -10.46 -8.22
C LYS A 2 -4.41 -9.19 -8.17
N LEU A 3 -3.12 -9.31 -7.89
CA LEU A 3 -2.15 -8.22 -8.00
C LEU A 3 -1.30 -8.42 -9.26
N ARG A 4 -0.90 -7.30 -9.86
CA ARG A 4 0.11 -7.30 -10.92
C ARG A 4 1.47 -7.03 -10.30
N LYS A 5 2.33 -8.04 -10.28
CA LYS A 5 3.71 -7.92 -9.82
C LYS A 5 4.59 -7.66 -11.03
N ARG A 6 5.48 -6.67 -10.93
CA ARG A 6 6.54 -6.43 -11.91
C ARG A 6 7.80 -7.12 -11.43
N LYS A 7 8.52 -7.79 -12.33
CA LYS A 7 9.84 -8.36 -12.03
C LYS A 7 10.78 -8.26 -13.22
N ALA A 8 12.08 -8.19 -12.93
CA ALA A 8 13.11 -8.29 -13.94
C ALA A 8 13.34 -9.76 -14.32
N VAL A 9 13.55 -10.01 -15.61
CA VAL A 9 13.98 -11.30 -16.15
C VAL A 9 15.20 -11.12 -17.04
N ILE A 10 16.10 -12.09 -17.01
CA ILE A 10 17.35 -12.09 -17.78
C ILE A 10 17.21 -13.03 -18.97
N ASP A 11 17.51 -12.51 -20.15
CA ASP A 11 17.73 -13.26 -21.37
C ASP A 11 19.17 -13.81 -21.36
N GLU A 12 19.30 -15.12 -21.11
CA GLU A 12 20.60 -15.76 -20.96
C GLU A 12 21.42 -15.81 -22.26
N GLU A 13 20.76 -15.77 -23.42
CA GLU A 13 21.43 -15.80 -24.72
C GLU A 13 22.15 -14.47 -24.99
N LEU A 14 21.56 -13.37 -24.54
CA LEU A 14 22.12 -12.02 -24.69
C LEU A 14 23.07 -11.62 -23.56
N CYS A 15 22.85 -12.14 -22.35
CA CYS A 15 23.66 -11.81 -21.19
C CYS A 15 25.10 -12.34 -21.36
N ASP A 16 26.11 -11.51 -21.16
CA ASP A 16 27.52 -11.90 -21.21
C ASP A 16 28.18 -11.97 -19.81
N GLY A 17 27.41 -11.75 -18.75
CA GLY A 17 27.90 -11.81 -17.38
C GLY A 17 28.73 -10.60 -16.94
N CYS A 18 28.72 -9.47 -17.67
CA CYS A 18 29.54 -8.30 -17.34
C CYS A 18 29.28 -7.66 -15.96
N GLY A 19 28.12 -7.93 -15.35
CA GLY A 19 27.80 -7.50 -13.98
C GLY A 19 27.44 -6.02 -13.80
N LEU A 20 27.36 -5.23 -14.87
CA LEU A 20 27.05 -3.79 -14.80
C LEU A 20 25.70 -3.46 -14.16
N CYS A 21 24.74 -4.38 -14.26
CA CYS A 21 23.42 -4.23 -13.63
C CYS A 21 23.44 -4.34 -12.10
N ILE A 22 24.43 -5.00 -11.50
CA ILE A 22 24.50 -5.25 -10.05
C ILE A 22 24.51 -3.95 -9.23
N PRO A 23 25.44 -3.00 -9.44
CA PRO A 23 25.49 -1.77 -8.63
C PRO A 23 24.27 -0.86 -8.80
N SER A 24 23.48 -1.05 -9.86
CA SER A 24 22.24 -0.28 -10.07
C SER A 24 21.04 -0.80 -9.30
N CYS A 25 21.12 -2.02 -8.78
CA CYS A 25 20.04 -2.62 -8.01
C CYS A 25 20.18 -2.25 -6.53
N HIS A 26 19.40 -1.27 -6.09
CA HIS A 26 19.36 -0.81 -4.70
C HIS A 26 18.93 -1.91 -3.71
N GLU A 27 18.14 -2.87 -4.19
CA GLU A 27 17.65 -4.02 -3.39
C GLU A 27 18.67 -5.18 -3.31
N GLY A 28 19.77 -5.13 -4.06
CA GLY A 28 20.73 -6.23 -4.12
C GLY A 28 20.17 -7.50 -4.77
N ALA A 29 19.14 -7.37 -5.61
CA ALA A 29 18.42 -8.49 -6.21
C ALA A 29 19.13 -9.14 -7.41
N ILE A 30 20.37 -8.76 -7.72
CA ILE A 30 21.10 -9.24 -8.92
C ILE A 30 22.45 -9.81 -8.51
N GLU A 31 22.74 -11.02 -8.99
CA GLU A 31 24.02 -11.70 -8.78
C GLU A 31 24.52 -12.33 -10.09
N ILE A 32 25.80 -12.70 -10.13
CA ILE A 32 26.34 -13.55 -11.21
C ILE A 32 26.37 -14.99 -10.73
N ARG A 33 25.71 -15.89 -11.47
CA ARG A 33 25.82 -17.35 -11.33
C ARG A 33 26.06 -17.97 -12.69
N ASP A 34 27.00 -18.91 -12.75
CA ASP A 34 27.38 -19.61 -13.99
C ASP A 34 27.75 -18.66 -15.14
N GLY A 35 28.40 -17.54 -14.81
CA GLY A 35 28.81 -16.53 -15.79
C GLY A 35 27.67 -15.70 -16.37
N LYS A 36 26.47 -15.75 -15.78
CA LYS A 36 25.29 -14.99 -16.21
C LYS A 36 24.67 -14.23 -15.05
N ALA A 37 24.01 -13.11 -15.35
CA ALA A 37 23.21 -12.41 -14.37
C ALA A 37 21.97 -13.24 -14.00
N ARG A 38 21.64 -13.27 -12.71
CA ARG A 38 20.43 -13.89 -12.15
C ARG A 38 19.72 -12.89 -11.25
N ILE A 39 18.38 -12.96 -11.26
CA ILE A 39 17.53 -12.17 -10.38
C ILE A 39 17.15 -13.05 -9.20
N ILE A 40 17.37 -12.54 -7.99
CA ILE A 40 16.83 -13.09 -6.75
C ILE A 40 15.38 -12.58 -6.66
N GLU A 41 14.41 -13.42 -7.01
CA GLU A 41 13.01 -13.01 -7.21
C GLU A 41 12.38 -12.40 -5.95
N GLU A 42 12.83 -12.81 -4.77
CA GLU A 42 12.33 -12.35 -3.48
C GLU A 42 12.75 -10.91 -3.16
N LEU A 43 13.87 -10.45 -3.74
CA LEU A 43 14.40 -9.09 -3.53
C LEU A 43 14.04 -8.15 -4.69
N CYS A 44 13.57 -8.68 -5.81
CA CYS A 44 13.25 -7.86 -6.98
C CYS A 44 11.92 -7.12 -6.78
N ASP A 45 12.00 -5.79 -6.73
CA ASP A 45 10.85 -4.89 -6.63
C ASP A 45 10.26 -4.48 -8.01
N GLY A 46 10.94 -4.83 -9.10
CA GLY A 46 10.51 -4.52 -10.45
C GLY A 46 10.63 -3.04 -10.86
N ILE A 47 11.40 -2.21 -10.14
CA ILE A 47 11.64 -0.79 -10.51
C ILE A 47 12.23 -0.70 -11.92
N GLY A 48 13.26 -1.51 -12.19
CA GLY A 48 13.86 -1.67 -13.50
C GLY A 48 15.04 -0.75 -13.81
N ASP A 49 15.74 -0.21 -12.80
CA ASP A 49 16.96 0.60 -13.01
C ASP A 49 18.04 -0.17 -13.79
N CYS A 50 18.13 -1.48 -13.56
CA CYS A 50 19.04 -2.38 -14.27
C CYS A 50 18.83 -2.43 -15.79
N LEU A 51 17.65 -2.08 -16.31
CA LEU A 51 17.37 -2.09 -17.75
C LEU A 51 18.33 -1.19 -18.53
N LYS A 52 18.62 0.01 -17.99
CA LYS A 52 19.44 1.02 -18.66
C LYS A 52 20.93 0.67 -18.63
N GLU A 53 21.33 -0.10 -17.63
CA GLU A 53 22.73 -0.49 -17.42
C GLU A 53 23.15 -1.72 -18.23
N CYS A 54 22.20 -2.44 -18.85
CA CYS A 54 22.54 -3.62 -19.64
C CYS A 54 22.90 -3.24 -21.09
N PRO A 55 24.19 -3.23 -21.49
CA PRO A 55 24.59 -2.87 -22.85
C PRO A 55 24.13 -3.89 -23.89
N LYS A 56 23.77 -5.10 -23.46
CA LYS A 56 23.29 -6.19 -24.32
C LYS A 56 21.77 -6.20 -24.50
N GLY A 57 21.04 -5.36 -23.77
CA GLY A 57 19.57 -5.41 -23.76
C GLY A 57 19.01 -6.74 -23.24
N ALA A 58 19.78 -7.44 -22.39
CA ALA A 58 19.44 -8.76 -21.88
C ALA A 58 18.41 -8.75 -20.74
N ILE A 59 17.97 -7.58 -20.28
CA ILE A 59 17.04 -7.44 -19.14
C ILE A 59 15.69 -6.97 -19.64
N LYS A 60 14.61 -7.62 -19.19
CA LYS A 60 13.22 -7.20 -19.47
C LYS A 60 12.46 -7.07 -18.16
N ILE A 61 11.50 -6.16 -18.10
CA ILE A 61 10.51 -6.13 -17.02
C ILE A 61 9.23 -6.77 -17.55
N ILE A 62 8.77 -7.79 -16.83
CA ILE A 62 7.49 -8.45 -17.12
C ILE A 62 6.49 -8.15 -16.02
N GLU A 63 5.22 -8.24 -16.38
CA GLU A 63 4.08 -8.18 -15.45
C GLU A 63 3.46 -9.57 -15.35
N GLU A 64 3.33 -10.07 -14.13
CA GLU A 64 2.65 -11.32 -13.83
C GLU A 64 1.45 -11.05 -12.93
N GLU A 65 0.34 -11.76 -13.16
CA GLU A 65 -0.80 -11.74 -12.25
C GLU A 65 -0.60 -12.81 -11.18
N GLU A 66 -0.57 -12.37 -9.93
CA GLU A 66 -0.45 -13.24 -8.77
C GLU A 66 -1.75 -13.16 -7.95
N GLU A 67 -2.27 -14.31 -7.53
CA GLU A 67 -3.33 -14.36 -6.54
C GLU A 67 -2.72 -14.26 -5.15
N VAL A 68 -2.99 -13.14 -4.48
CA VAL A 68 -2.66 -12.93 -3.08
C VAL A 68 -3.92 -12.97 -2.23
N ASP A 69 -3.80 -13.63 -1.09
CA ASP A 69 -4.81 -13.73 -0.04
C ASP A 69 -4.61 -12.71 1.09
N PHE A 70 -3.53 -11.93 1.04
CA PHE A 70 -3.21 -10.93 2.06
C PHE A 70 -3.12 -9.51 1.48
N GLN A 71 -3.44 -8.54 2.35
CA GLN A 71 -3.15 -7.13 2.16
C GLN A 71 -2.34 -6.64 3.37
N TRP A 72 -1.35 -5.79 3.12
CA TRP A 72 -0.66 -5.06 4.19
C TRP A 72 -1.23 -3.64 4.35
N PRO A 73 -0.98 -2.96 5.49
CA PRO A 73 -1.45 -1.59 5.64
C PRO A 73 -0.68 -0.67 4.69
N VAL A 74 -1.38 -0.02 3.75
CA VAL A 74 -0.74 0.87 2.77
C VAL A 74 -0.89 2.32 3.21
N LYS A 75 0.17 3.12 3.12
CA LYS A 75 0.05 4.57 3.32
C LYS A 75 -0.88 5.16 2.28
N LEU A 76 -1.84 5.97 2.72
CA LEU A 76 -2.82 6.65 1.86
C LEU A 76 -2.15 7.39 0.69
N ARG A 77 -1.02 8.07 0.95
CA ARG A 77 -0.27 8.81 -0.09
C ARG A 77 0.39 7.93 -1.17
N LEU A 78 0.57 6.63 -0.92
CA LEU A 78 1.26 5.72 -1.83
C LEU A 78 0.32 4.94 -2.74
N ILE A 79 -0.97 4.89 -2.43
CA ILE A 79 -1.94 4.10 -3.19
C ILE A 79 -2.71 4.96 -4.19
N ARG A 80 -2.87 4.44 -5.40
CA ARG A 80 -3.77 5.04 -6.40
C ARG A 80 -5.22 4.68 -6.09
N ALA A 81 -6.15 5.59 -6.41
CA ALA A 81 -7.57 5.40 -6.11
C ALA A 81 -8.24 4.30 -6.94
N ASP A 82 -7.62 3.89 -8.05
CA ASP A 82 -8.05 2.80 -8.94
C ASP A 82 -7.37 1.46 -8.64
N SER A 83 -6.58 1.37 -7.56
CA SER A 83 -5.86 0.17 -7.18
C SER A 83 -6.81 -1.01 -6.95
N PRO A 84 -6.52 -2.22 -7.48
CA PRO A 84 -7.29 -3.43 -7.18
C PRO A 84 -7.43 -3.73 -5.68
N LEU A 85 -6.47 -3.31 -4.86
CA LEU A 85 -6.48 -3.41 -3.39
C LEU A 85 -7.68 -2.71 -2.74
N LEU A 86 -8.29 -1.75 -3.43
CA LEU A 86 -9.40 -0.96 -2.91
C LEU A 86 -10.77 -1.54 -3.29
N ARG A 87 -10.82 -2.61 -4.09
CA ARG A 87 -12.07 -3.25 -4.56
C ARG A 87 -12.67 -4.16 -3.48
N THR A 88 -13.06 -3.57 -2.37
CA THR A 88 -13.64 -4.23 -1.19
C THR A 88 -14.95 -3.53 -0.81
N SER A 89 -15.82 -4.18 -0.03
CA SER A 89 -17.07 -3.55 0.44
C SER A 89 -16.85 -2.61 1.62
N LYS A 90 -15.75 -2.79 2.38
CA LYS A 90 -15.41 -1.97 3.54
C LYS A 90 -14.00 -1.40 3.42
N ILE A 91 -13.80 -0.18 3.89
CA ILE A 91 -12.48 0.45 3.96
C ILE A 91 -12.22 1.05 5.33
N THR A 92 -11.00 0.87 5.83
CA THR A 92 -10.54 1.44 7.10
C THR A 92 -9.43 2.45 6.86
N PHE A 93 -9.64 3.68 7.33
CA PHE A 93 -8.63 4.73 7.41
C PHE A 93 -8.11 4.80 8.84
N MET A 94 -6.87 4.38 9.04
CA MET A 94 -6.31 4.13 10.36
C MET A 94 -5.12 5.03 10.67
N ALA A 95 -5.15 5.68 11.84
CA ALA A 95 -4.02 6.45 12.33
C ALA A 95 -2.78 5.56 12.48
N ASP A 96 -1.65 6.03 11.97
CA ASP A 96 -0.35 5.32 11.94
C ASP A 96 0.08 4.66 13.25
N CYS A 97 -0.25 5.26 14.39
CA CYS A 97 0.14 4.75 15.71
C CYS A 97 -0.82 3.69 16.26
N SER A 98 -2.02 3.53 15.68
CA SER A 98 -3.02 2.57 16.16
C SER A 98 -2.56 1.11 16.05
N PRO A 99 -1.92 0.66 14.94
CA PRO A 99 -1.30 -0.66 14.85
C PRO A 99 -0.33 -0.98 15.98
N VAL A 100 0.42 0.02 16.45
CA VAL A 100 1.44 -0.16 17.49
C VAL A 100 0.79 -0.30 18.86
N ALA A 101 -0.27 0.45 19.13
CA ALA A 101 -0.99 0.36 20.41
C ALA A 101 -1.89 -0.89 20.47
N ASN A 102 -2.47 -1.32 19.34
CA ASN A 102 -3.33 -2.49 19.26
C ASN A 102 -3.10 -3.26 17.94
N PRO A 103 -2.20 -4.26 17.92
CA PRO A 103 -1.91 -5.05 16.72
C PRO A 103 -3.10 -5.90 16.24
N GLU A 104 -3.95 -6.36 17.15
CA GLU A 104 -5.13 -7.19 16.82
C GLU A 104 -6.15 -6.43 15.97
N LEU A 105 -6.26 -5.11 16.17
CA LEU A 105 -7.13 -4.25 15.37
C LEU A 105 -6.79 -4.29 13.88
N VAL A 106 -5.50 -4.35 13.55
CA VAL A 106 -5.04 -4.42 12.16
C VAL A 106 -5.47 -5.72 11.52
N ARG A 107 -5.26 -6.84 12.23
CA ARG A 107 -5.68 -8.16 11.78
C ARG A 107 -7.18 -8.22 11.51
N ALA A 108 -7.99 -7.79 12.49
CA ALA A 108 -9.44 -7.75 12.36
C ALA A 108 -9.91 -6.86 11.20
N SER A 109 -9.22 -5.73 10.96
CA SER A 109 -9.58 -4.81 9.88
C SER A 109 -9.28 -5.38 8.49
N PHE A 110 -8.25 -6.22 8.33
CA PHE A 110 -7.96 -6.92 7.07
C PHE A 110 -8.94 -8.02 6.73
N GLU A 111 -9.48 -8.70 7.73
CA GLU A 111 -10.51 -9.72 7.52
C GLU A 111 -11.81 -9.11 6.95
N GLU A 112 -11.99 -7.80 7.12
CA GLU A 112 -13.20 -7.08 6.71
C GLU A 112 -13.06 -6.26 5.42
N GLY A 113 -11.85 -5.89 5.02
CA GLY A 113 -11.63 -5.10 3.81
C GLY A 113 -10.27 -4.40 3.74
N ALA A 114 -10.21 -3.32 2.96
CA ALA A 114 -8.96 -2.59 2.73
C ALA A 114 -8.58 -1.71 3.93
N VAL A 115 -7.29 -1.65 4.27
CA VAL A 115 -6.76 -0.79 5.34
C VAL A 115 -5.75 0.19 4.78
N LEU A 116 -6.00 1.48 4.99
CA LEU A 116 -5.12 2.58 4.63
C LEU A 116 -4.63 3.31 5.88
N LEU A 117 -3.33 3.58 5.93
CA LEU A 117 -2.67 4.31 7.02
C LEU A 117 -2.49 5.78 6.65
N LEU A 118 -2.74 6.67 7.61
CA LEU A 118 -2.51 8.10 7.47
C LEU A 118 -2.14 8.73 8.83
N CYS A 119 -1.41 9.85 8.81
CA CYS A 119 -1.09 10.60 10.01
C CYS A 119 -1.30 12.11 9.81
N PRO A 120 -2.31 12.70 10.47
CA PRO A 120 -2.56 14.15 10.38
C PRO A 120 -1.42 15.06 10.83
N LYS A 121 -0.44 14.52 11.57
CA LYS A 121 0.71 15.30 12.05
C LYS A 121 1.84 15.38 11.01
N PHE A 122 2.00 14.36 10.18
CA PHE A 122 3.15 14.22 9.28
C PHE A 122 2.79 14.38 7.81
N ASP A 123 1.51 14.29 7.47
CA ASP A 123 1.03 14.35 6.10
C ASP A 123 0.28 15.66 5.79
N ASP A 124 0.11 15.96 4.50
CA ASP A 124 -0.73 17.05 4.01
C ASP A 124 -2.22 16.64 4.05
N MET A 125 -3.00 17.34 4.88
CA MET A 125 -4.40 17.01 5.11
C MET A 125 -5.34 17.45 3.99
N GLU A 126 -4.98 18.48 3.21
CA GLU A 126 -5.77 18.86 2.04
C GLU A 126 -5.59 17.85 0.91
N GLU A 127 -4.37 17.34 0.73
CA GLU A 127 -4.10 16.24 -0.19
C GLU A 127 -4.83 14.96 0.22
N HIS A 128 -4.80 14.61 1.51
CA HIS A 128 -5.53 13.46 2.02
C HIS A 128 -7.04 13.60 1.83
N GLU A 129 -7.62 14.78 2.07
CA GLU A 129 -9.05 14.99 1.83
C GLU A 129 -9.40 14.73 0.35
N ARG A 130 -8.64 15.32 -0.58
CA ARG A 130 -8.84 15.09 -2.02
C ARG A 130 -8.71 13.61 -2.37
N LYS A 131 -7.71 12.93 -1.82
CA LYS A 131 -7.43 11.52 -2.13
C LYS A 131 -8.49 10.59 -1.57
N ILE A 132 -8.92 10.81 -0.34
CA ILE A 132 -9.98 10.05 0.32
C ILE A 132 -11.29 10.22 -0.45
N ARG A 133 -11.63 11.44 -0.85
CA ARG A 133 -12.81 11.71 -1.69
C ARG A 133 -12.75 10.93 -3.00
N GLU A 134 -11.63 11.00 -3.71
CA GLU A 134 -11.43 10.24 -4.95
C GLU A 134 -11.59 8.72 -4.74
N ILE A 135 -11.01 8.17 -3.68
CA ILE A 135 -11.10 6.73 -3.35
C ILE A 135 -12.54 6.33 -3.06
N VAL A 136 -13.24 7.09 -2.23
CA VAL A 136 -14.60 6.80 -1.80
C VAL A 136 -15.58 6.88 -2.97
N GLU A 137 -15.54 7.96 -3.75
CA GLU A 137 -16.44 8.17 -4.90
C GLU A 137 -16.27 7.09 -5.98
N ARG A 138 -15.04 6.62 -6.23
CA ARG A 138 -14.78 5.59 -7.25
C ARG A 138 -15.21 4.19 -6.86
N ASN A 139 -15.13 3.84 -5.57
CA ASN A 139 -15.26 2.45 -5.12
C ASN A 139 -16.58 2.16 -4.39
N GLN A 140 -17.33 3.19 -3.96
CA GLN A 140 -18.66 3.07 -3.34
C GLN A 140 -18.76 2.02 -2.22
N TYR A 141 -18.07 2.27 -1.11
CA TYR A 141 -18.04 1.35 0.04
C TYR A 141 -19.40 1.28 0.79
N GLU A 142 -19.70 0.11 1.35
CA GLU A 142 -20.83 -0.12 2.26
C GLU A 142 -20.53 0.43 3.68
N GLU A 143 -19.28 0.31 4.12
CA GLU A 143 -18.81 0.83 5.40
C GLU A 143 -17.46 1.54 5.23
N ILE A 144 -17.38 2.74 5.78
CA ILE A 144 -16.14 3.50 5.89
C ILE A 144 -15.81 3.60 7.37
N ARG A 145 -14.62 3.16 7.76
CA ARG A 145 -14.19 3.16 9.16
C ARG A 145 -13.06 4.16 9.39
N ALA A 146 -13.25 5.04 10.35
CA ALA A 146 -12.21 5.89 10.91
C ALA A 146 -11.62 5.18 12.14
N VAL A 147 -10.30 4.94 12.16
CA VAL A 147 -9.60 4.51 13.37
C VAL A 147 -8.72 5.66 13.83
N ARG A 148 -9.15 6.30 14.91
CA ARG A 148 -8.50 7.48 15.48
C ARG A 148 -7.80 7.11 16.79
N MET A 149 -6.53 7.49 16.91
CA MET A 149 -5.81 7.43 18.18
C MET A 149 -6.19 8.61 19.10
N VAL A 150 -6.22 8.40 20.42
CA VAL A 150 -6.30 9.46 21.43
C VAL A 150 -4.93 10.15 21.58
N VAL A 151 -4.66 11.02 20.63
CA VAL A 151 -3.51 11.94 20.59
C VAL A 151 -3.96 13.30 20.04
N PRO A 152 -3.19 14.38 20.23
CA PRO A 152 -3.62 15.72 19.85
C PRO A 152 -3.94 15.91 18.35
N CYS A 153 -3.39 15.08 17.45
CA CYS A 153 -3.51 15.28 16.00
C CYS A 153 -4.63 14.47 15.32
N CYS A 154 -5.05 13.33 15.86
CA CYS A 154 -5.84 12.37 15.07
C CYS A 154 -7.31 12.75 14.87
N ARG A 155 -7.79 13.86 15.46
CA ARG A 155 -9.13 14.39 15.18
C ARG A 155 -9.31 14.77 13.70
N GLY A 156 -8.23 15.12 13.01
CA GLY A 156 -8.28 15.44 11.59
C GLY A 156 -8.78 14.30 10.69
N ILE A 157 -8.56 13.04 11.08
CA ILE A 157 -9.06 11.87 10.33
C ILE A 157 -10.59 11.86 10.35
N SER A 158 -11.18 11.98 11.54
CA SER A 158 -12.63 11.99 11.73
C SER A 158 -13.28 13.12 10.95
N LEU A 159 -12.71 14.33 11.04
CA LEU A 159 -13.25 15.52 10.34
C LEU A 159 -13.25 15.36 8.81
N ILE A 160 -12.16 14.83 8.24
CA ILE A 160 -12.10 14.58 6.79
C ILE A 160 -13.16 13.55 6.39
N LEU A 161 -13.27 12.44 7.12
CA LEU A 161 -14.19 11.37 6.76
C LEU A 161 -15.65 11.79 6.95
N GLU A 162 -15.98 12.53 8.01
CA GLU A 162 -17.29 13.16 8.19
C GLU A 162 -17.62 14.06 6.98
N LYS A 163 -16.69 14.90 6.54
CA LYS A 163 -16.87 15.79 5.38
C LYS A 163 -17.04 15.03 4.06
N VAL A 164 -16.26 13.97 3.85
CA VAL A 164 -16.35 13.16 2.61
C VAL A 164 -17.63 12.34 2.57
N THR A 165 -18.14 11.88 3.72
CA THR A 165 -19.34 11.04 3.81
C THR A 165 -20.64 11.83 3.99
N ALA A 166 -20.57 13.13 4.30
CA ALA A 166 -21.73 14.01 4.51
C ALA A 166 -22.72 14.03 3.33
N ASP A 167 -22.22 13.93 2.10
CA ASP A 167 -23.02 14.01 0.87
C ASP A 167 -23.69 12.67 0.48
N LYS A 168 -23.66 11.65 1.36
CA LYS A 168 -24.31 10.32 1.21
C LYS A 168 -23.94 9.51 -0.05
N ALA A 169 -22.84 9.83 -0.71
CA ALA A 169 -22.42 9.10 -1.91
C ALA A 169 -21.86 7.69 -1.62
N SER A 170 -21.50 7.35 -0.37
CA SER A 170 -20.97 6.02 0.00
C SER A 170 -21.04 5.72 1.50
N GLY A 171 -21.68 4.59 1.85
CA GLY A 171 -21.52 3.84 3.09
C GLY A 171 -21.87 4.48 4.44
N SER A 172 -22.00 3.67 5.49
CA SER A 172 -22.06 4.15 6.87
C SER A 172 -20.66 4.47 7.39
N LEU A 173 -20.45 5.67 7.95
CA LEU A 173 -19.23 6.02 8.68
C LEU A 173 -19.28 5.42 10.09
N LYS A 174 -18.26 4.64 10.47
CA LYS A 174 -18.04 4.17 11.85
C LYS A 174 -16.70 4.69 12.37
N GLU A 175 -16.64 5.04 13.65
CA GLU A 175 -15.40 5.49 14.28
C GLU A 175 -14.99 4.57 15.44
N LEU A 176 -13.74 4.12 15.41
CA LEU A 176 -13.07 3.45 16.51
C LEU A 176 -12.02 4.39 17.11
N ILE A 177 -12.07 4.54 18.43
CA ILE A 177 -11.14 5.34 19.21
C ILE A 177 -10.15 4.40 19.90
N VAL A 178 -8.88 4.52 19.56
CA VAL A 178 -7.78 3.73 20.15
C VAL A 178 -7.04 4.59 21.16
N PHE A 179 -6.87 4.08 22.38
CA PHE A 179 -6.12 4.75 23.43
C PHE A 179 -4.63 4.35 23.41
N PRO A 180 -3.71 5.16 23.96
CA PRO A 180 -2.29 4.84 23.99
C PRO A 180 -1.95 3.52 24.70
N ASP A 181 -2.82 3.02 25.57
CA ASP A 181 -2.70 1.73 26.26
C ASP A 181 -3.31 0.56 25.48
N GLY A 182 -3.75 0.79 24.24
CA GLY A 182 -4.31 -0.22 23.35
C GLY A 182 -5.81 -0.49 23.54
N ARG A 183 -6.49 0.14 24.51
CA ARG A 183 -7.95 0.01 24.64
C ARG A 183 -8.65 0.61 23.42
N ILE A 184 -9.77 0.00 23.03
CA ILE A 184 -10.62 0.46 21.92
C ILE A 184 -11.98 0.83 22.46
N GLN A 185 -12.54 1.92 21.94
CA GLN A 185 -13.91 2.34 22.18
C GLN A 185 -14.59 2.69 20.84
N GLU A 186 -15.77 2.15 20.59
CA GLU A 186 -16.62 2.61 19.49
C GLU A 186 -17.17 4.01 19.81
N SER A 187 -17.03 4.93 18.86
CA SER A 187 -17.70 6.23 18.89
C SER A 187 -19.17 6.03 18.53
N ARG A 188 -20.09 6.63 19.30
CA ARG A 188 -21.53 6.58 19.04
C ARG A 188 -21.94 7.50 17.90
#